data_AF-A0A382M1U3-F1
#
_entry.id   AF-A0A382M1U3-F1
#
_cell.length_a   1.000
_cell.length_b   1.000
_cell.length_c   1.000
_cell.angle_alpha   90.00
_cell.angle_beta   90.00
_cell.angle_gamma   90.00
#
_symmetry.space_group_name_H-M   'P 1'
#
loop_
_entity.id
_entity.type
_entity.pdbx_description
1 polymer ?
#
loop_
_entity_poly.entity_id
_entity_poly.type
_entity_poly.pdbx_seq_one_letter_code
_entity_poly.pdbx_strand_id
1 'polypeptide(L)'
;MVGDIGSGKSFVAKQFGYPIFNADTEVAKIYKTEKSCFLKLKKKLPKYINSYPIKKNELGRAILKNKNNLKKIVNIVHPLVRKRMNNFLKKNYKSKMVVLDIPLLIENKMYDKNFVLIFIKAKKSHINKKLKERSNYNKVLIK
;
A
#
# COMPACT_ATOMS: atom_id res chain seq x y z
N MET A 1 -10.08 3.38 5.05
CA MET A 1 -10.62 2.10 5.57
C MET A 1 -9.50 1.28 6.20
N VAL A 2 -9.78 0.64 7.33
CA VAL A 2 -8.86 -0.24 8.05
C VAL A 2 -9.50 -1.59 8.36
N GLY A 3 -8.69 -2.58 8.71
CA GLY A 3 -9.13 -3.94 8.99
C GLY A 3 -8.11 -4.98 8.56
N ASP A 4 -8.19 -6.18 9.10
CA ASP A 4 -7.21 -7.25 8.89
C ASP A 4 -7.13 -7.74 7.44
N ILE A 5 -5.97 -8.26 7.01
CA ILE A 5 -5.86 -8.86 5.67
C ILE A 5 -6.96 -9.94 5.48
N GLY A 6 -7.66 -9.92 4.35
CA GLY A 6 -8.77 -10.84 4.10
C GLY A 6 -10.12 -10.42 4.71
N SER A 7 -10.20 -9.31 5.45
CA SER A 7 -11.47 -8.81 6.04
C SER A 7 -12.50 -8.25 5.04
N GLY A 8 -12.19 -8.24 3.74
CA GLY A 8 -13.11 -7.73 2.72
C GLY A 8 -13.09 -6.22 2.52
N LYS A 9 -12.14 -5.47 3.11
CA LYS A 9 -12.00 -4.01 2.90
C LYS A 9 -12.16 -3.55 1.46
N SER A 10 -11.41 -4.18 0.53
CA SER A 10 -11.45 -3.80 -0.88
C SER A 10 -12.80 -4.12 -1.55
N PHE A 11 -13.58 -5.07 -1.02
CA PHE A 11 -14.94 -5.35 -1.48
C PHE A 11 -15.90 -4.27 -0.97
N VAL A 12 -15.84 -3.92 0.31
CA VAL A 12 -16.67 -2.86 0.89
C VAL A 12 -16.34 -1.51 0.25
N ALA A 13 -15.06 -1.19 0.05
CA ALA A 13 -14.63 0.05 -0.60
C ALA A 13 -15.28 0.22 -1.99
N LYS A 14 -15.38 -0.86 -2.78
CA LYS A 14 -16.02 -0.84 -4.10
C LYS A 14 -17.53 -0.58 -4.04
N GLN A 15 -18.20 -0.97 -2.96
CA GLN A 15 -19.64 -0.75 -2.80
C GLN A 15 -20.01 0.67 -2.38
N PHE A 16 -19.05 1.48 -1.92
CA PHE A 16 -19.33 2.85 -1.54
C PHE A 16 -19.71 3.76 -2.71
N GLY A 17 -19.46 3.37 -3.97
CA GLY A 17 -19.77 4.18 -5.15
C GLY A 17 -18.96 5.49 -5.28
N TYR A 18 -18.00 5.70 -4.38
CA TYR A 18 -17.12 6.86 -4.35
C TYR A 18 -15.73 6.54 -4.90
N PRO A 19 -14.98 7.55 -5.38
CA PRO A 19 -13.60 7.36 -5.80
C PRO A 19 -12.74 6.75 -4.70
N ILE A 20 -11.96 5.73 -5.04
CA ILE A 20 -11.08 5.01 -4.10
C ILE A 20 -9.62 5.26 -4.47
N PHE A 21 -8.84 5.73 -3.50
CA PHE A 21 -7.39 5.76 -3.56
C PHE A 21 -6.83 4.56 -2.81
N ASN A 22 -6.15 3.65 -3.52
CA ASN A 22 -5.49 2.50 -2.90
C ASN A 22 -3.96 2.67 -2.98
N ALA A 23 -3.32 2.83 -1.82
CA ALA A 23 -1.88 3.10 -1.76
C ALA A 23 -1.03 1.96 -2.33
N ASP A 24 -1.42 0.70 -2.14
CA ASP A 24 -0.66 -0.45 -2.65
C ASP A 24 -0.62 -0.45 -4.19
N THR A 25 -1.74 -0.12 -4.83
CA THR A 25 -1.80 -0.01 -6.29
C THR A 25 -0.96 1.17 -6.80
N GLU A 26 -0.97 2.30 -6.08
CA GLU A 26 -0.15 3.46 -6.45
C GLU A 26 1.35 3.20 -6.24
N VAL A 27 1.74 2.51 -5.18
CA VAL A 27 3.12 2.05 -4.96
C VAL A 27 3.56 1.12 -6.10
N ALA A 28 2.72 0.16 -6.48
CA ALA A 28 3.01 -0.74 -7.59
C ALA A 28 3.18 0.01 -8.93
N LYS A 29 2.38 1.05 -9.18
CA LYS A 29 2.56 1.92 -10.35
C LYS A 29 3.84 2.74 -10.25
N ILE A 30 4.16 3.31 -9.08
CA ILE A 30 5.40 4.08 -8.87
C ILE A 30 6.63 3.25 -9.24
N TYR A 31 6.70 2.00 -8.80
CA TYR A 31 7.82 1.11 -9.15
C TYR A 31 7.95 0.80 -10.64
N LYS A 32 6.86 0.94 -11.40
CA LYS A 32 6.81 0.70 -12.85
C LYS A 32 7.02 1.94 -13.70
N THR A 33 6.55 3.10 -13.25
CA THR A 33 6.45 4.30 -14.08
C THR A 33 7.39 5.43 -13.64
N GLU A 34 7.86 5.45 -12.39
CA GLU A 34 8.67 6.54 -11.86
C GLU A 34 10.17 6.22 -11.96
N LYS A 35 10.81 6.62 -13.06
CA LYS A 35 12.28 6.51 -13.22
C LYS A 35 13.04 7.19 -12.08
N SER A 36 12.53 8.30 -11.55
CA SER A 36 13.13 9.02 -10.41
C SER A 36 13.17 8.16 -9.14
N CYS A 37 12.14 7.34 -8.91
CA CYS A 37 12.08 6.39 -7.80
C CYS A 37 13.15 5.31 -7.98
N PHE A 38 13.23 4.74 -9.19
CA PHE A 38 14.25 3.75 -9.54
C PHE A 38 15.68 4.25 -9.34
N LEU A 39 16.02 5.44 -9.83
CA LEU A 39 17.35 6.00 -9.68
C LEU A 39 17.73 6.21 -8.21
N LYS A 40 16.80 6.74 -7.39
CA LYS A 40 17.02 6.92 -5.94
C LYS A 40 17.21 5.58 -5.22
N LEU A 41 16.41 4.57 -5.58
CA LEU A 41 16.51 3.23 -5.00
C LEU A 41 17.79 2.52 -5.43
N LYS A 42 18.16 2.58 -6.72
CA LYS A 42 19.44 2.05 -7.23
C LYS A 42 20.63 2.70 -6.55
N LYS A 43 20.61 4.01 -6.31
CA LYS A 43 21.67 4.71 -5.57
C LYS A 43 21.78 4.24 -4.11
N LYS A 44 20.66 4.02 -3.40
CA LYS A 44 20.68 3.61 -1.98
C LYS A 44 20.84 2.11 -1.77
N LEU A 45 20.43 1.29 -2.74
CA LEU A 45 20.38 -0.17 -2.68
C LEU A 45 20.96 -0.79 -3.97
N PRO A 46 22.20 -0.43 -4.37
CA PRO A 46 22.76 -0.83 -5.66
C PRO A 46 22.94 -2.35 -5.79
N LYS A 47 23.13 -3.05 -4.66
CA LYS A 47 23.25 -4.52 -4.63
C LYS A 47 21.94 -5.26 -4.97
N TYR A 48 20.79 -4.60 -4.88
CA TYR A 48 19.49 -5.24 -5.00
C TYR A 48 18.66 -4.74 -6.19
N ILE A 49 18.79 -3.46 -6.54
CA ILE A 49 17.96 -2.79 -7.54
C ILE A 49 18.74 -2.65 -8.85
N ASN A 50 18.51 -3.59 -9.76
CA ASN A 50 19.29 -3.71 -10.99
C ASN A 50 18.47 -3.40 -12.26
N SER A 51 17.16 -3.67 -12.23
CA SER A 51 16.29 -3.54 -13.40
C SER A 51 15.20 -2.49 -13.23
N TYR A 52 14.79 -1.87 -14.35
CA TYR A 52 13.62 -1.00 -14.45
C TYR A 52 12.62 -1.59 -15.45
N PRO A 53 11.32 -1.72 -15.13
CA PRO A 53 10.65 -1.54 -13.83
C PRO A 53 11.27 -2.31 -12.66
N ILE A 54 11.15 -1.75 -11.44
CA ILE A 54 11.62 -2.45 -10.24
C ILE A 54 10.79 -3.71 -10.02
N LYS A 55 11.46 -4.85 -9.85
CA LYS A 55 10.78 -6.13 -9.62
C LYS A 55 10.47 -6.32 -8.14
N LYS A 56 9.28 -6.84 -7.80
CA LYS A 56 8.87 -7.11 -6.40
C LYS A 56 9.88 -8.01 -5.66
N ASN A 57 10.48 -8.96 -6.38
CA ASN A 57 11.49 -9.88 -5.82
C ASN A 57 12.81 -9.18 -5.46
N GLU A 58 13.18 -8.08 -6.14
CA GLU A 58 14.35 -7.27 -5.80
C GLU A 58 14.13 -6.54 -4.47
N LEU A 59 12.96 -5.91 -4.32
CA LEU A 59 12.56 -5.24 -3.07
C LEU A 59 12.44 -6.23 -1.90
N GLY A 60 11.82 -7.39 -2.15
CA GLY A 60 11.68 -8.46 -1.15
C GLY A 60 13.03 -8.94 -0.63
N ARG A 61 13.98 -9.23 -1.53
CA ARG A 61 15.35 -9.63 -1.16
C ARG A 61 16.07 -8.55 -0.36
N ALA A 62 15.92 -7.28 -0.73
CA ALA A 62 16.52 -6.16 0.00
C ALA A 62 15.99 -6.05 1.43
N ILE A 63 14.67 -6.20 1.62
CA ILE A 63 14.00 -6.10 2.93
C ILE A 63 14.35 -7.29 3.81
N LEU A 64 14.32 -8.51 3.26
CA LEU A 64 14.65 -9.74 4.00
C LEU A 64 16.08 -9.74 4.52
N LYS A 65 17.03 -9.20 3.74
CA LYS A 65 18.44 -9.18 4.15
C LYS A 65 18.74 -8.15 5.24
N ASN A 66 18.03 -7.03 5.26
CA ASN A 66 18.19 -6.01 6.30
C ASN A 66 16.91 -5.20 6.49
N LYS A 67 16.31 -5.28 7.68
CA LYS A 67 15.10 -4.54 8.04
C LYS A 67 15.25 -3.03 7.88
N ASN A 68 16.45 -2.45 8.02
CA ASN A 68 16.69 -1.02 7.79
C ASN A 68 16.53 -0.61 6.31
N ASN A 69 16.60 -1.55 5.36
CA ASN A 69 16.34 -1.26 3.96
C ASN A 69 14.87 -0.90 3.72
N LEU A 70 13.95 -1.44 4.53
CA LEU A 70 12.53 -1.04 4.48
C LEU A 70 12.39 0.46 4.72
N LYS A 71 13.04 1.01 5.75
CA LYS A 71 13.02 2.45 6.05
C LYS A 71 13.56 3.29 4.89
N LYS A 72 14.63 2.83 4.23
CA LYS A 72 15.18 3.51 3.03
C LYS A 72 14.19 3.55 1.88
N ILE A 73 13.52 2.42 1.60
CA ILE A 73 12.51 2.30 0.54
C ILE A 73 11.31 3.20 0.86
N VAL A 74 10.77 3.08 2.07
CA VAL A 74 9.64 3.87 2.58
C VAL A 74 9.92 5.37 2.43
N ASN A 75 11.09 5.85 2.85
CA ASN A 75 11.45 7.27 2.75
C ASN A 75 11.51 7.81 1.31
N ILE A 76 11.82 6.96 0.32
CA ILE A 76 11.83 7.36 -1.09
C ILE A 76 10.41 7.34 -1.68
N VAL A 77 9.62 6.33 -1.32
CA VAL A 77 8.31 6.06 -1.93
C VAL A 77 7.20 6.91 -1.32
N HIS A 78 7.21 7.15 0.00
CA HIS A 78 6.15 7.90 0.69
C HIS A 78 5.86 9.28 0.09
N PRO A 79 6.87 10.12 -0.20
CA PRO A 79 6.62 11.43 -0.80
C PRO A 79 5.92 11.33 -2.18
N LEU A 80 6.25 10.30 -2.97
CA LEU A 80 5.63 10.07 -4.27
C LEU A 80 4.17 9.63 -4.12
N VAL A 81 3.90 8.72 -3.18
CA VAL A 81 2.53 8.29 -2.86
C VAL A 81 1.71 9.47 -2.36
N ARG A 82 2.26 10.32 -1.48
CA ARG A 82 1.59 11.53 -0.99
C ARG A 82 1.28 12.50 -2.12
N LYS A 83 2.19 12.69 -3.07
CA LYS A 83 1.94 13.51 -4.28
C LYS A 83 0.77 12.94 -5.10
N ARG A 84 0.74 11.62 -5.32
CA ARG A 84 -0.35 10.97 -6.06
C ARG A 84 -1.68 11.03 -5.31
N MET A 85 -1.67 10.89 -3.99
CA MET A 85 -2.84 11.06 -3.13
C MET A 85 -3.38 12.49 -3.25
N ASN A 86 -2.54 13.52 -3.10
CA ASN A 86 -2.96 14.91 -3.23
C ASN A 86 -3.53 15.19 -4.64
N ASN A 87 -2.93 14.65 -5.69
CA ASN A 87 -3.46 14.77 -7.04
C ASN A 87 -4.80 14.06 -7.20
N PHE A 88 -4.97 12.90 -6.58
CA PHE A 88 -6.25 12.18 -6.57
C PHE A 88 -7.33 12.99 -5.83
N LEU A 89 -7.02 13.57 -4.67
CA LEU A 89 -7.94 14.43 -3.94
C LEU A 89 -8.33 15.66 -4.77
N LYS A 90 -7.35 16.33 -5.39
CA LYS A 90 -7.61 17.47 -6.28
C LYS A 90 -8.48 17.10 -7.48
N LYS A 91 -8.31 15.91 -8.07
CA LYS A 91 -9.15 15.44 -9.18
C LYS A 91 -10.59 15.13 -8.77
N ASN A 92 -10.79 14.76 -7.51
CA ASN A 92 -12.10 14.37 -6.97
C ASN A 92 -12.66 15.41 -5.99
N TYR A 93 -12.27 16.70 -6.12
CA TYR A 93 -12.68 17.76 -5.21
C TYR A 93 -14.19 18.01 -5.18
N LYS A 94 -14.91 17.65 -6.26
CA LYS A 94 -16.38 17.73 -6.35
C LYS A 94 -17.10 16.51 -5.78
N SER A 95 -16.38 15.44 -5.44
CA SER A 95 -16.98 14.24 -4.87
C SER A 95 -17.36 14.49 -3.42
N LYS A 96 -18.59 14.11 -3.04
CA LYS A 96 -19.08 14.25 -1.65
C LYS A 96 -18.22 13.48 -0.64
N MET A 97 -17.60 12.39 -1.07
CA MET A 97 -16.66 11.60 -0.27
C MET A 97 -15.62 10.93 -1.19
N VAL A 98 -14.46 10.63 -0.62
CA VAL A 98 -13.44 9.78 -1.22
C VAL A 98 -12.99 8.72 -0.21
N VAL A 99 -12.67 7.52 -0.70
CA VAL A 99 -12.22 6.42 0.15
C VAL A 99 -10.71 6.28 0.03
N LEU A 100 -10.00 6.40 1.15
CA LEU A 100 -8.56 6.17 1.22
C LEU A 100 -8.30 4.79 1.84
N ASP A 101 -7.72 3.88 1.04
CA ASP A 101 -7.26 2.55 1.43
C ASP A 101 -5.73 2.59 1.55
N ILE A 102 -5.26 3.02 2.73
CA ILE A 102 -3.84 3.26 3.02
C ILE A 102 -3.49 2.60 4.37
N PRO A 103 -3.09 1.31 4.39
CA PRO A 103 -2.80 0.59 5.63
C PRO A 103 -1.76 1.30 6.50
N LEU A 104 -0.66 1.77 5.88
CA LEU A 104 0.47 2.40 6.56
C LEU A 104 0.18 3.78 7.16
N LEU A 105 -0.87 4.48 6.72
CA LEU A 105 -1.20 5.82 7.22
C LEU A 105 -1.72 5.78 8.66
N ILE A 106 -2.33 4.65 9.03
CA ILE A 106 -2.90 4.44 10.37
C ILE A 106 -1.84 3.92 11.33
N GLU A 107 -0.95 3.03 10.88
CA GLU A 107 0.20 2.56 11.66
C GLU A 107 1.14 3.71 12.07
N ASN A 108 1.31 4.72 11.21
CA ASN A 108 2.15 5.88 11.50
C ASN A 108 1.40 7.07 12.15
N LYS A 109 0.12 6.91 12.52
CA LYS A 109 -0.75 7.97 13.06
C LYS A 109 -0.78 9.27 12.23
N MET A 110 -0.67 9.15 10.91
CA MET A 110 -0.58 10.29 9.99
C MET A 110 -1.97 10.74 9.49
N TYR A 111 -2.91 11.00 10.41
CA TYR A 111 -4.27 11.48 10.12
C TYR A 111 -4.65 12.63 11.06
N ASP A 112 -5.50 13.56 10.60
CA ASP A 112 -6.01 14.70 11.38
C ASP A 112 -7.56 14.68 11.46
N LYS A 113 -8.16 15.77 11.97
CA LYS A 113 -9.61 15.90 12.16
C LYS A 113 -10.44 15.81 10.87
N ASN A 114 -9.82 15.91 9.70
CA ASN A 114 -10.51 15.84 8.40
C ASN A 114 -10.73 14.40 7.92
N PHE A 115 -10.28 13.39 8.68
CA PHE A 115 -10.36 11.99 8.27
C PHE A 115 -11.44 11.24 9.07
N VAL A 116 -12.35 10.59 8.36
CA VAL A 116 -13.27 9.59 8.95
C VAL A 116 -12.62 8.21 8.85
N LEU A 117 -12.35 7.59 10.00
CA LEU A 117 -11.74 6.27 10.07
C LEU A 117 -12.81 5.17 10.04
N ILE A 118 -12.89 4.44 8.93
CA ILE A 118 -13.81 3.30 8.78
C ILE A 118 -13.04 2.00 9.06
N PHE A 119 -13.34 1.33 10.18
CA PHE A 119 -12.77 0.02 10.54
C PHE A 119 -13.70 -1.12 10.13
N ILE A 120 -13.18 -2.09 9.39
CA ILE A 120 -13.90 -3.25 8.87
C ILE A 120 -13.40 -4.49 9.61
N LYS A 121 -14.25 -5.00 10.51
CA LYS A 121 -14.02 -6.22 11.27
C LYS A 121 -14.72 -7.40 10.58
N ALA A 122 -14.03 -8.53 10.47
CA ALA A 122 -14.60 -9.79 10.04
C ALA A 122 -14.22 -10.90 11.03
N LYS A 123 -15.05 -11.94 11.17
CA LYS A 123 -14.72 -13.10 12.02
C LYS A 123 -13.44 -13.78 11.51
N LYS A 124 -12.52 -14.13 12.42
CA LYS A 124 -11.25 -14.84 12.10
C LYS A 124 -11.47 -16.09 11.24
N SER A 125 -12.55 -16.84 11.49
CA SER A 125 -12.91 -18.02 10.69
C SER A 125 -13.15 -17.70 9.21
N HIS A 126 -13.80 -16.58 8.91
CA HIS A 126 -14.08 -16.14 7.54
C HIS A 126 -12.82 -15.59 6.86
N ILE A 127 -11.99 -14.85 7.60
CA ILE A 127 -10.68 -14.39 7.12
C ILE A 127 -9.82 -15.58 6.72
N ASN A 128 -9.70 -16.59 7.59
CA ASN A 128 -8.90 -17.78 7.34
C ASN A 128 -9.40 -18.56 6.12
N LYS A 129 -10.72 -18.69 5.92
CA LYS A 129 -11.30 -19.32 4.74
C LYS A 129 -10.91 -18.58 3.46
N LYS A 130 -11.12 -17.26 3.42
CA LYS A 130 -10.77 -16.38 2.28
C LYS A 130 -9.26 -16.34 1.99
N LEU A 131 -8.41 -16.45 3.00
CA LEU A 131 -6.95 -16.46 2.84
C LEU A 131 -6.46 -17.75 2.18
N LYS A 132 -7.04 -18.91 2.55
CA LYS A 132 -6.71 -20.22 1.96
C LYS A 132 -7.05 -20.31 0.46
N GLU A 133 -8.05 -19.56 0.01
CA GLU A 133 -8.49 -19.50 -1.39
C GLU A 133 -7.58 -18.63 -2.29
N ARG A 134 -6.57 -17.93 -1.74
CA ARG A 134 -5.66 -17.07 -2.52
C ARG A 134 -4.47 -17.86 -3.06
N SER A 135 -4.13 -17.64 -4.33
CA SER A 135 -2.99 -18.28 -5.03
C SER A 135 -1.61 -18.03 -4.41
N ASN A 136 -1.46 -16.99 -3.57
CA ASN A 136 -0.20 -16.66 -2.86
C ASN A 136 -0.35 -16.83 -1.33
N TYR A 137 -1.06 -17.86 -0.89
CA TYR A 137 -1.25 -18.18 0.53
C TYR A 137 0.09 -18.57 1.19
N ASN A 138 0.52 -17.79 2.20
CA ASN A 138 1.73 -18.08 2.97
C ASN A 138 1.36 -18.33 4.44
N LYS A 139 1.54 -19.57 4.92
CA LYS A 139 1.13 -20.03 6.26
C LYS A 139 1.81 -19.26 7.40
N VAL A 140 2.96 -18.64 7.15
CA VAL A 140 3.79 -17.96 8.16
C VAL A 140 3.17 -16.65 8.68
N LEU A 141 2.21 -16.05 7.96
CA LEU A 141 1.58 -14.78 8.34
C LEU A 141 0.43 -14.92 9.36
N ILE A 142 0.17 -16.12 9.87
CA ILE A 142 -0.86 -16.41 10.88
C ILE A 142 -0.16 -16.91 12.15
N LYS A 143 0.44 -16.01 12.92
CA LYS A 143 0.68 -16.20 14.35
C LYS A 143 0.14 -14.98 15.07
#